data_AF-A0A350XL27-F1
#
_entry.id   AF-A0A350XL27-F1
#
_cell.length_a   1.000
_cell.length_b   1.000
_cell.length_c   1.000
_cell.angle_alpha   90.00
_cell.angle_beta   90.00
_cell.angle_gamma   90.00
#
_symmetry.space_group_name_H-M   'P 1'
#
loop_
_entity.id
_entity.type
_entity.pdbx_description
1 polymer ?
#
loop_
_entity_poly.entity_id
_entity_poly.type
_entity_poly.pdbx_seq_one_letter_code
_entity_poly.pdbx_strand_id
1 'polypeptide(L)'
;MDLQQLRAAYQEWLGEPNYVLAVAAPDEQTIPNKLDILYYFSEDGEKDPTWIATAGLAMSNMRASREPAELVLHIPASQSHSDYDNLGKGLANLVWSCLSLGFYFGPNEVIRNISIPLFERMNCVFVMDWWGYEFPEWLPNIEPGVRRLRIVTIYENEAEQLDNIELIFRTEVVEQTIGNLSNPLREPVRLLTEATKRIWYFVEKWCRENAPRACEDFKQGASTEEIISLEERIGMSLPEEFAAYLMVHNGEMWFGSYRYLGTERIEQNWSIMNQIVEGGAFDNLQVEDVSKGIIKNTWWDSHWIPFAEDSGGNMICIDLDPDVNRTVGQVIYWEKHEGPLPTNCQSFFAWFKYLQEDLGRYYIVDEEGLIDTK
;
A
#
# COMPACT_ATOMS: atom_id res chain seq x y z
N MET A 1 20.39 -14.97 -23.44
CA MET A 1 19.38 -13.99 -23.86
C MET A 1 20.06 -12.84 -24.56
N ASP A 2 19.52 -12.38 -25.68
CA ASP A 2 19.97 -11.20 -26.41
C ASP A 2 18.78 -10.28 -26.80
N LEU A 3 19.10 -9.14 -27.41
CA LEU A 3 18.13 -8.12 -27.80
C LEU A 3 17.14 -8.59 -28.87
N GLN A 4 17.56 -9.51 -29.75
CA GLN A 4 16.69 -10.07 -30.79
C GLN A 4 15.66 -11.01 -30.18
N GLN A 5 16.07 -11.82 -29.20
CA GLN A 5 15.15 -12.69 -28.45
C GLN A 5 14.11 -11.87 -27.66
N LEU A 6 14.53 -10.79 -27.00
CA LEU A 6 13.61 -9.89 -26.29
C LEU A 6 12.59 -9.25 -27.24
N ARG A 7 13.04 -8.71 -28.38
CA ARG A 7 12.15 -8.15 -29.41
C ARG A 7 11.17 -9.17 -29.95
N ALA A 8 11.60 -10.41 -30.19
CA ALA A 8 10.72 -11.48 -30.65
C ALA A 8 9.63 -11.82 -29.62
N ALA A 9 9.98 -11.87 -28.34
CA ALA A 9 9.02 -12.09 -27.26
C ALA A 9 7.98 -10.94 -27.15
N TYR A 10 8.44 -9.69 -27.29
CA TYR A 10 7.53 -8.54 -27.39
C TYR A 10 6.64 -8.59 -28.64
N GLN A 11 7.19 -8.98 -29.78
CA GLN A 11 6.44 -9.12 -31.03
C GLN A 11 5.32 -10.15 -30.93
N GLU A 12 5.59 -11.28 -30.27
CA GLU A 12 4.56 -12.27 -30.01
C GLU A 12 3.46 -11.74 -29.08
N TRP A 13 3.84 -10.93 -28.10
CA TRP A 13 2.90 -10.42 -27.10
C TRP A 13 2.04 -9.23 -27.60
N LEU A 14 2.68 -8.17 -28.11
CA LEU A 14 2.05 -6.90 -28.46
C LEU A 14 2.07 -6.61 -29.96
N GLY A 15 2.68 -7.47 -30.77
CA GLY A 15 2.93 -7.20 -32.19
C GLY A 15 4.15 -6.32 -32.44
N GLU A 16 4.28 -5.82 -33.66
CA GLU A 16 5.39 -4.94 -34.04
C GLU A 16 5.25 -3.57 -33.36
N PRO A 17 6.30 -3.04 -32.71
CA PRO A 17 6.26 -1.70 -32.15
C PRO A 17 6.12 -0.64 -33.25
N ASN A 18 5.34 0.40 -32.98
CA ASN A 18 5.14 1.51 -33.93
C ASN A 18 6.38 2.38 -34.05
N TYR A 19 7.17 2.48 -32.98
CA TYR A 19 8.43 3.22 -32.95
C TYR A 19 9.44 2.51 -32.04
N VAL A 20 10.71 2.57 -32.42
CA VAL A 20 11.82 2.00 -31.66
C VAL A 20 12.94 3.02 -31.55
N LEU A 21 13.25 3.43 -30.32
CA LEU A 21 14.38 4.29 -30.02
C LEU A 21 15.55 3.46 -29.48
N ALA A 22 16.64 3.40 -30.24
CA ALA A 22 17.89 2.79 -29.81
C ALA A 22 18.71 3.79 -28.97
N VAL A 23 18.95 3.49 -27.70
CA VAL A 23 19.74 4.33 -26.79
C VAL A 23 21.02 3.58 -26.39
N ALA A 24 22.18 4.19 -26.66
CA ALA A 24 23.47 3.66 -26.22
C ALA A 24 23.74 4.05 -24.76
N ALA A 25 24.42 3.17 -24.02
CA ALA A 25 24.85 3.46 -22.66
C ALA A 25 25.90 4.59 -22.63
N PRO A 26 26.07 5.27 -21.47
CA PRO A 26 27.07 6.33 -21.32
C PRO A 26 28.52 5.85 -21.54
N ASP A 27 28.81 4.58 -21.24
CA ASP A 27 30.10 3.92 -21.44
C ASP A 27 29.87 2.56 -22.13
N GLU A 28 30.67 2.23 -23.15
CA GLU A 28 30.59 0.97 -23.90
C GLU A 28 30.77 -0.29 -23.04
N GLN A 29 31.44 -0.18 -21.88
CA GLN A 29 31.63 -1.27 -20.94
C GLN A 29 30.43 -1.50 -20.02
N THR A 30 29.46 -0.57 -20.00
CA THR A 30 28.23 -0.70 -19.22
C THR A 30 27.42 -1.88 -19.73
N ILE A 31 26.80 -2.66 -18.84
CA ILE A 31 25.89 -3.75 -19.23
C ILE A 31 24.48 -3.43 -18.68
N PRO A 32 23.45 -3.36 -19.54
CA PRO A 32 23.52 -3.46 -21.00
C PRO A 32 24.18 -2.22 -21.62
N ASN A 33 24.96 -2.39 -22.69
CA ASN A 33 25.62 -1.27 -23.38
C ASN A 33 24.66 -0.52 -24.32
N LYS A 34 23.45 -1.03 -24.50
CA LYS A 34 22.38 -0.47 -25.31
C LYS A 34 21.03 -0.94 -24.77
N LEU A 35 20.04 -0.05 -24.82
CA LEU A 35 18.63 -0.36 -24.65
C LEU A 35 17.87 0.01 -25.92
N ASP A 36 16.91 -0.81 -26.33
CA ASP A 36 15.86 -0.36 -27.22
C ASP A 36 14.63 0.02 -26.39
N ILE A 37 14.06 1.18 -26.67
CA ILE A 37 12.79 1.61 -26.11
C ILE A 37 11.72 1.40 -27.18
N LEU A 38 10.77 0.51 -26.88
CA LEU A 38 9.70 0.08 -27.78
C LEU A 38 8.44 0.86 -27.46
N TYR A 39 7.82 1.46 -28.48
CA TYR A 39 6.59 2.24 -28.34
C TYR A 39 5.45 1.55 -29.08
N TYR A 40 4.33 1.39 -28.39
CA TYR A 40 3.07 0.89 -28.93
C TYR A 40 2.01 1.97 -28.75
N PHE A 41 1.61 2.59 -29.85
CA PHE A 41 0.60 3.64 -29.90
C PHE A 41 -0.79 3.01 -29.93
N SER A 42 -1.74 3.60 -29.21
CA SER A 42 -3.14 3.19 -29.29
C SER A 42 -3.69 3.36 -30.70
N GLU A 43 -4.46 2.38 -31.17
CA GLU A 43 -5.20 2.46 -32.44
C GLU A 43 -6.28 3.57 -32.42
N ASP A 44 -6.80 3.90 -31.22
CA ASP A 44 -7.85 4.91 -31.01
C ASP A 44 -7.30 6.32 -30.74
N GLY A 45 -5.99 6.55 -30.90
CA GLY A 45 -5.31 7.85 -31.06
C GLY A 45 -5.35 8.85 -29.89
N GLU A 46 -6.42 8.89 -29.11
CA GLU A 46 -6.65 9.85 -28.03
C GLU A 46 -7.20 9.21 -26.74
N LYS A 47 -7.75 7.99 -26.79
CA LYS A 47 -8.39 7.37 -25.62
C LYS A 47 -7.50 6.46 -24.78
N ASP A 48 -6.70 5.60 -25.41
CA ASP A 48 -5.86 4.66 -24.65
C ASP A 48 -4.43 5.16 -24.50
N PRO A 49 -3.76 4.87 -23.37
CA PRO A 49 -2.38 5.28 -23.16
C PRO A 49 -1.44 4.69 -24.21
N THR A 50 -0.32 5.38 -24.45
CA THR A 50 0.80 4.81 -25.19
C THR A 50 1.63 3.94 -24.25
N TRP A 51 2.04 2.78 -24.75
CA TRP A 51 2.81 1.80 -24.00
C TRP A 51 4.27 1.91 -24.40
N ILE A 52 5.14 1.90 -23.40
CA ILE A 52 6.57 2.02 -23.57
C ILE A 52 7.22 0.88 -22.82
N ALA A 53 8.06 0.12 -23.50
CA ALA A 53 8.79 -0.99 -22.89
C ALA A 53 10.30 -0.84 -23.11
N THR A 54 11.09 -1.24 -22.11
CA THR A 54 12.51 -1.47 -22.32
C THR A 54 12.73 -2.83 -22.98
N ALA A 55 13.75 -2.91 -23.83
CA ALA A 55 14.32 -4.17 -24.28
C ALA A 55 15.85 -4.09 -24.11
N GLY A 56 16.36 -4.89 -23.18
CA GLY A 56 17.78 -5.04 -22.88
C GLY A 56 18.10 -4.98 -21.39
N LEU A 57 17.19 -4.52 -20.52
CA LEU A 57 17.42 -4.54 -19.07
C LEU A 57 17.66 -5.96 -18.57
N ALA A 58 16.90 -6.92 -19.11
CA ALA A 58 16.99 -8.32 -18.71
C ALA A 58 18.35 -8.96 -19.07
N MET A 59 19.14 -8.32 -19.93
CA MET A 59 20.50 -8.75 -20.28
C MET A 59 21.55 -8.34 -19.22
N SER A 60 21.20 -7.49 -18.26
CA SER A 60 22.09 -7.16 -17.14
C SER A 60 22.36 -8.39 -16.28
N ASN A 61 23.61 -8.54 -15.83
CA ASN A 61 23.99 -9.69 -15.01
C ASN A 61 23.36 -9.53 -13.62
N MET A 62 22.26 -10.25 -13.37
CA MET A 62 21.54 -10.16 -12.12
C MET A 62 22.27 -10.92 -11.02
N ARG A 63 22.29 -10.37 -9.80
CA ARG A 63 22.65 -11.15 -8.62
C ARG A 63 21.70 -12.35 -8.54
N ALA A 64 22.17 -13.49 -8.05
CA ALA A 64 21.48 -14.78 -8.06
C ALA A 64 20.08 -14.84 -7.38
N SER A 65 19.58 -13.73 -6.85
CA SER A 65 18.32 -13.63 -6.11
C SER A 65 17.21 -12.86 -6.84
N ARG A 66 17.40 -12.36 -8.06
CA ARG A 66 16.34 -11.68 -8.83
C ARG A 66 16.15 -12.23 -10.23
N GLU A 67 14.90 -12.23 -10.66
CA GLU A 67 14.45 -12.68 -11.97
C GLU A 67 14.78 -11.62 -13.04
N PRO A 68 15.22 -12.02 -14.24
CA PRO A 68 15.35 -11.10 -15.38
C PRO A 68 14.07 -10.30 -15.58
N ALA A 69 14.18 -9.00 -15.88
CA ALA A 69 13.01 -8.15 -16.00
C ALA A 69 13.16 -7.08 -17.09
N GLU A 70 12.03 -6.65 -17.63
CA GLU A 70 11.90 -5.44 -18.45
C GLU A 70 10.89 -4.50 -17.80
N LEU A 71 11.10 -3.20 -17.99
CA LEU A 71 10.22 -2.16 -17.48
C LEU A 71 9.19 -1.77 -18.52
N VAL A 72 7.97 -1.50 -18.06
CA VAL A 72 6.89 -0.98 -18.88
C VAL A 72 6.28 0.25 -18.22
N LEU A 73 6.04 1.28 -19.02
CA LEU A 73 5.46 2.56 -18.60
C LEU A 73 4.27 2.90 -19.50
N HIS A 74 3.20 3.43 -18.90
CA HIS A 74 2.08 4.02 -19.61
C HIS A 74 2.17 5.54 -19.57
N ILE A 75 1.95 6.18 -20.72
CA ILE A 75 1.88 7.63 -20.84
C ILE A 75 0.61 8.05 -21.60
N PRO A 76 0.23 9.33 -21.58
CA PRO A 76 -0.89 9.80 -22.39
C PRO A 76 -0.60 9.59 -23.89
N ALA A 77 -1.64 9.35 -24.67
CA ALA A 77 -1.52 9.23 -26.12
C ALA A 77 -0.99 10.52 -26.77
N SER A 78 -0.63 10.43 -28.06
CA SER A 78 -0.42 11.58 -28.92
C SER A 78 0.62 12.61 -28.44
N GLN A 79 1.71 12.14 -27.83
CA GLN A 79 2.87 13.00 -27.56
C GLN A 79 3.65 13.30 -28.85
N SER A 80 4.47 14.36 -28.83
CA SER A 80 5.32 14.66 -29.97
C SER A 80 6.47 13.65 -30.09
N HIS A 81 7.05 13.51 -31.28
CA HIS A 81 8.21 12.64 -31.48
C HIS A 81 9.41 13.05 -30.61
N SER A 82 9.58 14.36 -30.37
CA SER A 82 10.60 14.87 -29.46
C SER A 82 10.35 14.47 -28.01
N ASP A 83 9.08 14.45 -27.58
CA ASP A 83 8.72 14.03 -26.23
C ASP A 83 8.95 12.54 -26.05
N TYR A 84 8.58 11.72 -27.04
CA TYR A 84 8.90 10.29 -27.05
C TYR A 84 10.42 10.06 -26.94
N ASP A 85 11.23 10.74 -27.74
CA ASP A 85 12.69 10.63 -27.69
C ASP A 85 13.29 11.01 -26.34
N ASN A 86 12.83 12.12 -25.76
CA ASN A 86 13.28 12.59 -24.45
C ASN A 86 12.89 11.59 -23.36
N LEU A 87 11.66 11.11 -23.39
CA LEU A 87 11.14 10.12 -22.46
C LEU A 87 11.91 8.80 -22.55
N GLY A 88 12.17 8.29 -23.75
CA GLY A 88 12.92 7.04 -23.94
C GLY A 88 14.36 7.15 -23.43
N LYS A 89 15.03 8.27 -23.69
CA LYS A 89 16.35 8.56 -23.10
C LYS A 89 16.28 8.66 -21.58
N GLY A 90 15.24 9.30 -21.03
CA GLY A 90 15.01 9.39 -19.59
C GLY A 90 14.83 8.02 -18.94
N LEU A 91 14.03 7.15 -19.55
CA LEU A 91 13.82 5.77 -19.10
C LEU A 91 15.10 4.94 -19.15
N ALA A 92 15.88 5.05 -20.22
CA ALA A 92 17.18 4.40 -20.32
C ALA A 92 18.17 4.91 -19.25
N ASN A 93 18.19 6.21 -19.00
CA ASN A 93 19.01 6.82 -17.94
C ASN A 93 18.60 6.35 -16.54
N LEU A 94 17.30 6.20 -16.26
CA LEU A 94 16.79 5.58 -15.02
C LEU A 94 17.40 4.18 -14.86
N VAL A 95 17.33 3.34 -15.89
CA VAL A 95 17.89 1.97 -15.85
C VAL A 95 19.38 1.99 -15.50
N TRP A 96 20.20 2.74 -16.24
CA TRP A 96 21.65 2.75 -15.98
C TRP A 96 22.01 3.40 -14.65
N SER A 97 21.29 4.43 -14.22
CA SER A 97 21.52 5.06 -12.92
C SER A 97 21.29 4.05 -11.79
N CYS A 98 20.20 3.30 -11.84
CA CYS A 98 19.91 2.22 -10.90
C CYS A 98 20.98 1.13 -10.91
N LEU A 99 21.32 0.59 -12.09
CA LEU A 99 22.32 -0.47 -12.21
C LEU A 99 23.71 -0.02 -11.72
N SER A 100 24.09 1.24 -11.95
CA SER A 100 25.36 1.80 -11.48
C SER A 100 25.47 1.88 -9.96
N LEU A 101 24.34 1.99 -9.26
CA LEU A 101 24.23 1.95 -7.81
C LEU A 101 24.09 0.51 -7.26
N GLY A 102 24.12 -0.50 -8.14
CA GLY A 102 23.90 -1.90 -7.78
C GLY A 102 22.45 -2.23 -7.45
N PHE A 103 21.50 -1.36 -7.82
CA PHE A 103 20.07 -1.58 -7.68
C PHE A 103 19.53 -2.38 -8.86
N TYR A 104 18.70 -3.37 -8.57
CA TYR A 104 17.97 -4.16 -9.55
C TYR A 104 16.49 -3.96 -9.30
N PHE A 105 15.69 -3.89 -10.36
CA PHE A 105 14.25 -3.65 -10.25
C PHE A 105 13.51 -4.88 -9.72
N GLY A 106 12.51 -4.66 -8.89
CA GLY A 106 11.59 -5.68 -8.38
C GLY A 106 10.28 -5.03 -7.93
N PRO A 107 9.21 -5.82 -7.74
CA PRO A 107 7.91 -5.29 -7.38
C PRO A 107 7.91 -4.70 -5.96
N ASN A 108 7.00 -3.78 -5.70
CA ASN A 108 6.78 -3.09 -4.42
C ASN A 108 7.95 -2.18 -3.96
N GLU A 109 8.81 -1.79 -4.90
CA GLU A 109 9.96 -0.92 -4.63
C GLU A 109 9.71 0.53 -5.01
N VAL A 110 10.19 1.44 -4.17
CA VAL A 110 10.17 2.88 -4.41
C VAL A 110 11.60 3.33 -4.74
N ILE A 111 11.75 4.00 -5.87
CA ILE A 111 13.01 4.59 -6.33
C ILE A 111 12.86 6.10 -6.23
N ARG A 112 13.67 6.75 -5.38
CA ARG A 112 13.58 8.18 -5.08
C ARG A 112 14.61 9.00 -5.86
N ASN A 113 14.40 10.31 -5.89
CA ASN A 113 15.29 11.29 -6.54
C ASN A 113 15.48 11.04 -8.03
N ILE A 114 14.42 10.60 -8.72
CA ILE A 114 14.41 10.37 -10.15
C ILE A 114 13.24 11.11 -10.77
N SER A 115 13.52 11.88 -11.83
CA SER A 115 12.50 12.48 -12.68
C SER A 115 12.52 11.78 -14.03
N ILE A 116 11.35 11.34 -14.49
CA ILE A 116 11.15 10.89 -15.86
C ILE A 116 10.61 12.09 -16.66
N PRO A 117 11.15 12.40 -17.85
CA PRO A 117 10.60 13.45 -18.71
C PRO A 117 9.09 13.25 -18.93
N LEU A 118 8.33 14.32 -19.10
CA LEU A 118 6.85 14.38 -19.06
C LEU A 118 6.26 14.37 -17.65
N PHE A 119 6.96 13.84 -16.64
CA PHE A 119 6.47 13.72 -15.26
C PHE A 119 7.30 14.55 -14.27
N GLU A 120 7.72 15.76 -14.64
CA GLU A 120 8.68 16.57 -13.87
C GLU A 120 8.20 16.97 -12.47
N ARG A 121 6.89 16.87 -12.22
CA ARG A 121 6.27 17.10 -10.90
C ARG A 121 6.45 15.93 -9.93
N MET A 122 6.79 14.75 -10.45
CA MET A 122 6.91 13.48 -9.73
C MET A 122 8.38 13.05 -9.75
N ASN A 123 8.99 13.01 -8.57
CA ASN A 123 10.42 12.78 -8.35
C ASN A 123 10.73 11.37 -7.81
N CYS A 124 9.74 10.49 -7.83
CA CYS A 124 9.85 9.10 -7.41
C CYS A 124 9.24 8.17 -8.47
N VAL A 125 9.68 6.91 -8.47
CA VAL A 125 9.14 5.82 -9.29
C VAL A 125 8.77 4.67 -8.39
N PHE A 126 7.55 4.19 -8.49
CA PHE A 126 7.12 2.94 -7.87
C PHE A 126 7.12 1.82 -8.91
N VAL A 127 7.71 0.68 -8.54
CA VAL A 127 7.82 -0.52 -9.38
C VAL A 127 6.81 -1.54 -8.89
N MET A 128 5.95 -2.02 -9.78
CA MET A 128 4.89 -2.98 -9.48
C MET A 128 4.82 -4.09 -10.53
N ASP A 129 4.10 -5.16 -10.23
CA ASP A 129 3.78 -6.17 -11.23
C ASP A 129 2.82 -5.64 -12.30
N TRP A 130 2.93 -6.22 -13.49
CA TRP A 130 2.23 -5.75 -14.68
C TRP A 130 0.69 -5.78 -14.59
N TRP A 131 0.11 -6.84 -14.04
CA TRP A 131 -1.35 -7.03 -13.96
C TRP A 131 -1.83 -7.21 -12.51
N GLY A 132 -1.52 -6.24 -11.67
CA GLY A 132 -1.99 -6.18 -10.29
C GLY A 132 -1.18 -7.04 -9.32
N TYR A 133 -1.68 -7.10 -8.09
CA TYR A 133 -0.99 -7.62 -6.91
C TYR A 133 -1.03 -9.15 -6.77
N GLU A 134 -1.75 -9.88 -7.65
CA GLU A 134 -2.00 -11.31 -7.44
C GLU A 134 -0.90 -12.23 -8.00
N PHE A 135 -0.35 -11.96 -9.20
CA PHE A 135 0.64 -12.86 -9.83
C PHE A 135 1.70 -12.14 -10.70
N PRO A 136 2.97 -12.58 -10.66
CA PRO A 136 4.01 -12.15 -11.59
C PRO A 136 3.66 -12.46 -13.04
N GLU A 137 4.03 -11.55 -13.94
CA GLU A 137 3.75 -11.65 -15.36
C GLU A 137 5.04 -11.69 -16.18
N TRP A 138 5.05 -12.47 -17.26
CA TRP A 138 6.27 -12.82 -17.98
C TRP A 138 6.15 -12.57 -19.48
N LEU A 139 7.27 -12.25 -20.14
CA LEU A 139 7.34 -12.25 -21.60
C LEU A 139 7.20 -13.69 -22.13
N PRO A 140 6.46 -13.89 -23.25
CA PRO A 140 6.23 -15.22 -23.79
C PRO A 140 7.50 -15.80 -24.43
N ASN A 141 7.62 -17.14 -24.40
CA ASN A 141 8.58 -17.92 -25.17
C ASN A 141 10.06 -17.47 -25.08
N ILE A 142 10.48 -17.01 -23.89
CA ILE A 142 11.86 -16.59 -23.63
C ILE A 142 12.44 -17.29 -22.41
N GLU A 143 13.69 -17.74 -22.52
CA GLU A 143 14.40 -18.46 -21.46
C GLU A 143 15.81 -17.86 -21.22
N PRO A 144 16.20 -17.59 -19.96
CA PRO A 144 15.36 -17.66 -18.75
C PRO A 144 14.17 -16.69 -18.83
N GLY A 145 13.08 -17.01 -18.12
CA GLY A 145 11.89 -16.17 -18.08
C GLY A 145 12.19 -14.71 -17.72
N VAL A 146 11.54 -13.78 -18.42
CA VAL A 146 11.70 -12.34 -18.22
C VAL A 146 10.42 -11.74 -17.67
N ARG A 147 10.46 -11.27 -16.43
CA ARG A 147 9.34 -10.65 -15.73
C ARG A 147 9.06 -9.26 -16.31
N ARG A 148 7.79 -8.90 -16.35
CA ARG A 148 7.33 -7.57 -16.78
C ARG A 148 7.01 -6.76 -15.54
N LEU A 149 7.77 -5.69 -15.33
CA LEU A 149 7.56 -4.78 -14.22
C LEU A 149 6.97 -3.48 -14.75
N ARG A 150 5.81 -3.09 -14.25
CA ARG A 150 5.23 -1.78 -14.52
C ARG A 150 5.90 -0.77 -13.61
N ILE A 151 6.29 0.36 -14.17
CA ILE A 151 6.74 1.52 -13.41
C ILE A 151 5.71 2.64 -13.46
N VAL A 152 5.56 3.32 -12.33
CA VAL A 152 4.62 4.44 -12.16
C VAL A 152 5.39 5.59 -11.52
N THR A 153 5.28 6.78 -12.09
CA THR A 153 5.82 7.99 -11.48
C THR A 153 4.91 8.45 -10.34
N ILE A 154 5.51 8.73 -9.19
CA ILE A 154 4.81 9.14 -7.98
C ILE A 154 5.46 10.35 -7.31
N TYR A 155 4.67 11.05 -6.50
CA TYR A 155 5.14 12.17 -5.69
C TYR A 155 5.89 11.67 -4.45
N GLU A 156 6.77 12.50 -3.89
CA GLU A 156 7.52 12.18 -2.66
C GLU A 156 6.59 11.79 -1.49
N ASN A 157 5.47 12.50 -1.32
CA ASN A 157 4.51 12.23 -0.24
C ASN A 157 3.70 10.93 -0.45
N GLU A 158 3.52 10.48 -1.69
CA GLU A 158 2.95 9.16 -2.00
C GLU A 158 3.97 8.06 -1.70
N ALA A 159 5.24 8.31 -2.04
CA ALA A 159 6.35 7.42 -1.72
C ALA A 159 6.53 7.26 -0.19
N GLU A 160 6.43 8.34 0.58
CA GLU A 160 6.44 8.31 2.06
C GLU A 160 5.29 7.48 2.64
N GLN A 161 4.07 7.59 2.09
CA GLN A 161 2.95 6.74 2.51
C GLN A 161 3.19 5.27 2.19
N LEU A 162 3.75 4.96 1.02
CA LEU A 162 4.11 3.59 0.65
C LEU A 162 5.12 2.98 1.62
N ASP A 163 6.05 3.76 2.16
CA ASP A 163 7.00 3.26 3.15
C ASP A 163 6.34 2.75 4.43
N ASN A 164 5.17 3.29 4.77
CA ASN A 164 4.34 2.87 5.91
C ASN A 164 3.32 1.78 5.58
N ILE A 165 3.24 1.34 4.32
CA ILE A 165 2.36 0.26 3.87
C ILE A 165 3.20 -1.02 3.71
N GLU A 166 2.68 -2.13 4.24
CA GLU A 166 3.29 -3.44 4.12
C GLU A 166 3.43 -3.83 2.63
N LEU A 167 4.57 -4.45 2.28
CA LEU A 167 4.94 -4.72 0.88
C LEU A 167 3.84 -5.43 0.08
N ILE A 168 3.07 -6.31 0.72
CA ILE A 168 2.00 -7.07 0.07
C ILE A 168 0.83 -6.20 -0.42
N PHE A 169 0.60 -5.03 0.20
CA PHE A 169 -0.53 -4.15 -0.14
C PHE A 169 -0.16 -2.99 -1.08
N ARG A 170 1.13 -2.65 -1.20
CA ARG A 170 1.56 -1.44 -1.93
C ARG A 170 1.04 -1.37 -3.37
N THR A 171 1.18 -2.45 -4.12
CA THR A 171 0.68 -2.52 -5.51
C THR A 171 -0.83 -2.36 -5.58
N GLU A 172 -1.57 -3.07 -4.72
CA GLU A 172 -3.03 -2.96 -4.64
C GLU A 172 -3.46 -1.52 -4.34
N VAL A 173 -2.85 -0.89 -3.34
CA VAL A 173 -3.15 0.48 -2.93
C VAL A 173 -2.93 1.45 -4.08
N VAL A 174 -1.79 1.39 -4.78
CA VAL A 174 -1.50 2.30 -5.89
C VAL A 174 -2.50 2.14 -7.03
N GLU A 175 -2.78 0.90 -7.45
CA GLU A 175 -3.73 0.62 -8.53
C GLU A 175 -5.16 1.07 -8.19
N GLN A 176 -5.57 0.93 -6.93
CA GLN A 176 -6.92 1.24 -6.50
C GLN A 176 -7.19 2.72 -6.22
N THR A 177 -6.14 3.49 -5.90
CA THR A 177 -6.26 4.88 -5.42
C THR A 177 -5.83 5.92 -6.45
N ILE A 178 -4.82 5.63 -7.27
CA ILE A 178 -4.38 6.57 -8.29
C ILE A 178 -5.21 6.35 -9.56
N GLY A 179 -6.24 7.18 -9.74
CA GLY A 179 -7.22 6.98 -10.81
C GLY A 179 -6.67 6.96 -12.24
N ASN A 180 -5.62 7.74 -12.55
CA ASN A 180 -4.95 7.68 -13.85
C ASN A 180 -3.42 7.74 -13.68
N LEU A 181 -2.81 6.56 -13.62
CA LEU A 181 -1.37 6.35 -13.45
C LEU A 181 -0.52 6.88 -14.61
N SER A 182 -1.10 7.11 -15.80
CA SER A 182 -0.37 7.66 -16.95
C SER A 182 -0.46 9.17 -17.05
N ASN A 183 -1.27 9.85 -16.23
CA ASN A 183 -1.47 11.29 -16.33
C ASN A 183 -0.36 12.09 -15.63
N PRO A 184 0.51 12.81 -16.37
CA PRO A 184 1.57 13.63 -15.78
C PRO A 184 1.05 14.86 -15.03
N LEU A 185 -0.19 15.27 -15.30
CA LEU A 185 -0.83 16.44 -14.70
C LEU A 185 -1.69 16.09 -13.48
N ARG A 186 -1.68 14.82 -13.03
CA ARG A 186 -2.44 14.42 -11.84
C ARG A 186 -1.91 15.14 -10.60
N GLU A 187 -2.79 15.41 -9.65
CA GLU A 187 -2.41 15.85 -8.32
C GLU A 187 -2.01 14.64 -7.44
N PRO A 188 -1.20 14.87 -6.38
CA PRO A 188 -0.88 13.80 -5.43
C PRO A 188 -2.13 13.30 -4.72
N VAL A 189 -2.14 12.00 -4.41
CA VAL A 189 -3.22 11.33 -3.69
C VAL A 189 -2.77 10.97 -2.27
N ARG A 190 -3.71 11.05 -1.33
CA ARG A 190 -3.57 10.44 0.00
C ARG A 190 -3.89 8.95 -0.09
N LEU A 191 -2.87 8.16 -0.42
CA LEU A 191 -3.00 6.72 -0.70
C LEU A 191 -3.72 5.97 0.43
N LEU A 192 -3.31 6.18 1.69
CA LEU A 192 -3.91 5.50 2.84
C LEU A 192 -5.36 5.94 3.08
N THR A 193 -5.64 7.24 2.98
CA THR A 193 -7.01 7.76 3.06
C THR A 193 -7.93 7.11 2.01
N GLU A 194 -7.53 7.13 0.74
CA GLU A 194 -8.38 6.63 -0.35
C GLU A 194 -8.51 5.10 -0.33
N ALA A 195 -7.44 4.38 0.03
CA ALA A 195 -7.51 2.92 0.18
C ALA A 195 -8.44 2.54 1.35
N THR A 196 -8.39 3.25 2.46
CA THR A 196 -9.28 3.02 3.61
C THR A 196 -10.75 3.23 3.25
N LYS A 197 -11.08 4.33 2.57
CA LYS A 197 -12.45 4.58 2.08
C LYS A 197 -12.93 3.47 1.14
N ARG A 198 -12.02 2.91 0.35
CA ARG A 198 -12.34 1.80 -0.55
C ARG A 198 -12.59 0.49 0.20
N ILE A 199 -11.83 0.19 1.23
CA ILE A 199 -12.12 -0.94 2.14
C ILE A 199 -13.53 -0.76 2.71
N TRP A 200 -13.85 0.44 3.21
CA TRP A 200 -15.19 0.77 3.70
C TRP A 200 -16.29 0.52 2.68
N TYR A 201 -16.12 0.98 1.43
CA TYR A 201 -17.09 0.71 0.36
C TYR A 201 -17.39 -0.78 0.20
N PHE A 202 -16.39 -1.65 0.30
CA PHE A 202 -16.60 -3.11 0.25
C PHE A 202 -17.28 -3.65 1.51
N VAL A 203 -16.92 -3.17 2.70
CA VAL A 203 -17.57 -3.52 3.96
C VAL A 203 -19.05 -3.12 3.95
N GLU A 204 -19.37 -1.88 3.56
CA GLU A 204 -20.74 -1.38 3.43
C GLU A 204 -21.54 -2.17 2.39
N LYS A 205 -20.91 -2.52 1.27
CA LYS A 205 -21.56 -3.35 0.23
C LYS A 205 -21.89 -4.73 0.78
N TRP A 206 -20.91 -5.43 1.37
CA TRP A 206 -21.11 -6.75 1.95
C TRP A 206 -22.17 -6.70 3.05
N CYS A 207 -22.10 -5.71 3.94
CA CYS A 207 -23.03 -5.53 5.03
C CYS A 207 -24.47 -5.39 4.51
N ARG A 208 -24.72 -4.49 3.54
CA ARG A 208 -26.06 -4.31 2.96
C ARG A 208 -26.62 -5.56 2.29
N GLU A 209 -25.76 -6.38 1.70
CA GLU A 209 -26.14 -7.60 1.00
C GLU A 209 -26.39 -8.78 1.96
N ASN A 210 -25.66 -8.85 3.07
CA ASN A 210 -25.62 -10.05 3.92
C ASN A 210 -26.12 -9.82 5.36
N ALA A 211 -25.83 -8.66 5.95
CA ALA A 211 -26.08 -8.33 7.36
C ALA A 211 -26.84 -7.00 7.52
N PRO A 212 -27.97 -6.76 6.81
CA PRO A 212 -28.60 -5.43 6.75
C PRO A 212 -28.99 -4.88 8.13
N ARG A 213 -29.36 -5.75 9.08
CA ARG A 213 -29.66 -5.36 10.46
C ARG A 213 -28.43 -4.79 11.17
N ALA A 214 -27.27 -5.43 11.05
CA ALA A 214 -26.01 -4.94 11.63
C ALA A 214 -25.58 -3.58 11.03
N CYS A 215 -25.91 -3.32 9.76
CA CYS A 215 -25.57 -2.04 9.13
C CYS A 215 -26.43 -0.87 9.63
N GLU A 216 -27.60 -1.13 10.22
CA GLU A 216 -28.43 -0.06 10.79
C GLU A 216 -27.72 0.66 11.95
N ASP A 217 -26.77 -0.02 12.60
CA ASP A 217 -25.98 0.52 13.70
C ASP A 217 -24.81 1.40 13.23
N PHE A 218 -24.51 1.43 11.92
CA PHE A 218 -23.39 2.20 11.39
C PHE A 218 -23.68 3.70 11.55
N LYS A 219 -22.89 4.35 12.40
CA LYS A 219 -23.00 5.79 12.62
C LYS A 219 -22.49 6.59 11.43
N GLN A 220 -22.98 7.82 11.32
CA GLN A 220 -22.38 8.82 10.44
C GLN A 220 -20.91 9.01 10.80
N GLY A 221 -20.07 9.20 9.78
CA GLY A 221 -18.66 9.50 9.96
C GLY A 221 -18.39 10.74 10.79
N ALA A 222 -17.26 10.71 11.50
CA ALA A 222 -16.77 11.81 12.30
C ALA A 222 -16.43 13.03 11.43
N SER A 223 -16.77 14.21 11.92
CA SER A 223 -16.33 15.49 11.36
C SER A 223 -14.83 15.70 11.58
N THR A 224 -14.24 16.63 10.81
CA THR A 224 -12.82 17.00 11.00
C THR A 224 -12.59 17.60 12.38
N GLU A 225 -13.56 18.35 12.90
CA GLU A 225 -13.52 18.94 14.24
C GLU A 225 -13.54 17.88 15.35
N GLU A 226 -14.29 16.79 15.17
CA GLU A 226 -14.29 15.67 16.12
C GLU A 226 -12.95 14.92 16.12
N ILE A 227 -12.33 14.74 14.95
CA ILE A 227 -10.99 14.16 14.85
C ILE A 227 -9.96 15.05 15.55
N ILE A 228 -9.94 16.35 15.24
CA ILE A 228 -9.03 17.31 15.89
C ILE A 228 -9.25 17.32 17.41
N SER A 229 -10.51 17.32 17.86
CA SER A 229 -10.81 17.31 19.30
C SER A 229 -10.32 16.03 19.99
N LEU A 230 -10.42 14.88 19.32
CA LEU A 230 -9.88 13.63 19.83
C LEU A 230 -8.34 13.70 19.94
N GLU A 231 -7.65 14.11 18.88
CA GLU A 231 -6.18 14.26 18.86
C GLU A 231 -5.68 15.22 19.95
N GLU A 232 -6.36 16.35 20.16
CA GLU A 232 -6.06 17.31 21.21
C GLU A 232 -6.23 16.71 22.62
N ARG A 233 -7.26 15.89 22.84
CA ARG A 233 -7.52 15.27 24.16
C ARG A 233 -6.54 14.15 24.49
N ILE A 234 -6.20 13.31 23.51
CA ILE A 234 -5.24 12.21 23.71
C ILE A 234 -3.78 12.70 23.61
N GLY A 235 -3.55 13.90 23.08
CA GLY A 235 -2.22 14.50 22.95
C GLY A 235 -1.36 13.88 21.85
N MET A 236 -1.97 13.21 20.88
CA MET A 236 -1.31 12.48 19.78
C MET A 236 -2.06 12.66 18.48
N SER A 237 -1.34 12.61 17.36
CA SER A 237 -1.97 12.51 16.04
C SER A 237 -2.43 11.08 15.77
N LEU A 238 -3.62 10.93 15.19
CA LEU A 238 -4.10 9.63 14.72
C LEU A 238 -3.33 9.22 13.45
N PRO A 239 -3.10 7.92 13.23
CA PRO A 239 -2.72 7.44 11.91
C PRO A 239 -3.74 7.90 10.85
N GLU A 240 -3.25 8.28 9.67
CA GLU A 240 -4.07 8.86 8.61
C GLU A 240 -5.22 7.93 8.22
N GLU A 241 -4.92 6.64 8.07
CA GLU A 241 -5.89 5.59 7.77
C GLU A 241 -6.95 5.46 8.87
N PHE A 242 -6.61 5.66 10.13
CA PHE A 242 -7.56 5.54 11.23
C PHE A 242 -8.48 6.76 11.32
N ALA A 243 -7.94 7.97 11.08
CA ALA A 243 -8.76 9.15 10.91
C ALA A 243 -9.73 8.99 9.72
N ALA A 244 -9.24 8.51 8.56
CA ALA A 244 -10.07 8.23 7.40
C ALA A 244 -11.15 7.17 7.70
N TYR A 245 -10.82 6.15 8.50
CA TYR A 245 -11.76 5.13 8.96
C TYR A 245 -12.92 5.75 9.75
N LEU A 246 -12.61 6.55 10.77
CA LEU A 246 -13.61 7.21 11.63
C LEU A 246 -14.45 8.24 10.86
N MET A 247 -13.87 8.91 9.86
CA MET A 247 -14.56 9.89 9.02
C MET A 247 -15.57 9.27 8.05
N VAL A 248 -15.55 7.94 7.83
CA VAL A 248 -16.62 7.23 7.10
C VAL A 248 -17.71 6.78 8.07
N HIS A 249 -17.34 6.09 9.15
CA HIS A 249 -18.25 5.70 10.22
C HIS A 249 -17.63 5.92 11.60
N ASN A 250 -18.32 6.69 12.45
CA ASN A 250 -17.85 7.01 13.80
C ASN A 250 -18.20 5.89 14.81
N GLY A 251 -17.79 4.66 14.51
CA GLY A 251 -17.91 3.48 15.36
C GLY A 251 -19.35 3.02 15.67
N GLU A 252 -19.49 2.37 16.82
CA GLU A 252 -20.71 1.78 17.40
C GLU A 252 -21.30 0.63 16.59
N MET A 253 -20.41 -0.10 15.95
CA MET A 253 -20.70 -1.30 15.18
C MET A 253 -20.04 -2.52 15.81
N TRP A 254 -20.59 -3.69 15.52
CA TRP A 254 -20.12 -4.95 16.05
C TRP A 254 -19.60 -5.84 14.93
N PHE A 255 -18.40 -6.40 15.13
CA PHE A 255 -17.91 -7.53 14.36
C PHE A 255 -17.43 -8.59 15.34
N GLY A 256 -18.15 -9.71 15.42
CA GLY A 256 -17.90 -10.70 16.46
C GLY A 256 -18.21 -10.17 17.84
N SER A 257 -17.37 -10.53 18.81
CA SER A 257 -17.52 -10.11 20.21
C SER A 257 -17.06 -8.67 20.49
N TYR A 258 -16.53 -7.96 19.49
CA TYR A 258 -15.95 -6.63 19.64
C TYR A 258 -16.85 -5.54 19.07
N ARG A 259 -17.07 -4.51 19.87
CA ARG A 259 -17.65 -3.23 19.48
C ARG A 259 -16.56 -2.27 19.07
N TYR A 260 -16.70 -1.67 17.91
CA TYR A 260 -15.74 -0.74 17.32
C TYR A 260 -16.13 0.67 17.73
N LEU A 261 -15.15 1.46 18.15
CA LEU A 261 -15.38 2.66 18.94
C LEU A 261 -15.43 3.92 18.06
N GLY A 262 -16.36 4.81 18.38
CA GLY A 262 -16.36 6.17 17.87
C GLY A 262 -15.49 7.09 18.73
N THR A 263 -15.17 8.28 18.20
CA THR A 263 -14.25 9.27 18.81
C THR A 263 -14.50 9.51 20.30
N GLU A 264 -15.75 9.66 20.72
CA GLU A 264 -16.12 9.88 22.13
C GLU A 264 -15.73 8.69 23.02
N ARG A 265 -16.01 7.46 22.57
CA ARG A 265 -15.74 6.25 23.36
C ARG A 265 -14.25 5.91 23.40
N ILE A 266 -13.52 6.19 22.31
CA ILE A 266 -12.06 6.11 22.25
C ILE A 266 -11.46 6.97 23.37
N GLU A 267 -11.85 8.26 23.43
CA GLU A 267 -11.35 9.18 24.45
C GLU A 267 -11.72 8.73 25.87
N GLN A 268 -12.97 8.32 26.09
CA GLN A 268 -13.42 7.84 27.40
C GLN A 268 -12.58 6.65 27.89
N ASN A 269 -12.41 5.63 27.05
CA ASN A 269 -11.64 4.45 27.40
C ASN A 269 -10.19 4.78 27.67
N TRP A 270 -9.57 5.57 26.78
CA TRP A 270 -8.18 6.02 26.93
C TRP A 270 -7.98 6.78 28.26
N SER A 271 -8.88 7.70 28.58
CA SER A 271 -8.84 8.50 29.81
C SER A 271 -8.99 7.63 31.07
N ILE A 272 -9.94 6.69 31.06
CA ILE A 272 -10.15 5.74 32.15
C ILE A 272 -8.89 4.89 32.38
N MET A 273 -8.30 4.37 31.31
CA MET A 273 -7.11 3.53 31.40
C MET A 273 -5.91 4.28 31.98
N ASN A 274 -5.68 5.52 31.55
CA ASN A 274 -4.62 6.35 32.12
C ASN A 274 -4.84 6.64 33.61
N GLN A 275 -6.09 6.87 34.04
CA GLN A 275 -6.40 7.03 35.47
C GLN A 275 -6.17 5.74 36.27
N ILE A 276 -6.46 4.57 35.69
CA ILE A 276 -6.20 3.26 36.31
C ILE A 276 -4.69 3.04 36.50
N VAL A 277 -3.88 3.41 35.51
CA VAL A 277 -2.41 3.40 35.60
C VAL A 277 -1.91 4.35 36.70
N GLU A 278 -2.39 5.60 36.71
CA GLU A 278 -2.02 6.57 37.74
C GLU A 278 -2.38 6.11 39.16
N GLY A 279 -3.45 5.32 39.29
CA GLY A 279 -3.86 4.68 40.54
C GLY A 279 -2.99 3.50 40.98
N GLY A 280 -2.00 3.08 40.18
CA GLY A 280 -1.07 1.98 40.49
C GLY A 280 -1.69 0.59 40.36
N ALA A 281 -2.83 0.45 39.64
CA ALA A 281 -3.55 -0.81 39.55
C ALA A 281 -2.75 -1.93 38.87
N PHE A 282 -1.75 -1.56 38.07
CA PHE A 282 -0.94 -2.49 37.27
C PHE A 282 0.50 -2.65 37.74
N ASP A 283 0.92 -1.98 38.82
CA ASP A 283 2.33 -1.91 39.27
C ASP A 283 2.96 -3.28 39.55
N ASN A 284 2.14 -4.29 39.86
CA ASN A 284 2.59 -5.63 40.22
C ASN A 284 2.28 -6.68 39.14
N LEU A 285 1.76 -6.26 37.99
CA LEU A 285 1.46 -7.17 36.89
C LEU A 285 2.68 -7.36 36.00
N GLN A 286 2.74 -8.49 35.31
CA GLN A 286 3.84 -8.86 34.42
C GLN A 286 3.25 -9.20 33.07
N VAL A 287 3.76 -8.60 32.00
CA VAL A 287 3.32 -8.92 30.65
C VAL A 287 3.84 -10.31 30.24
N GLU A 288 3.08 -10.96 29.36
CA GLU A 288 3.44 -12.25 28.80
C GLU A 288 4.75 -12.20 27.98
N ASP A 289 5.49 -13.31 27.97
CA ASP A 289 6.78 -13.40 27.26
C ASP A 289 6.64 -13.19 25.74
N VAL A 290 5.48 -13.51 25.17
CA VAL A 290 5.17 -13.32 23.73
C VAL A 290 5.21 -11.86 23.30
N SER A 291 4.99 -10.91 24.22
CA SER A 291 4.93 -9.48 23.91
C SER A 291 6.29 -8.78 23.99
N LYS A 292 7.28 -9.41 24.62
CA LYS A 292 8.61 -8.83 24.85
C LYS A 292 9.36 -8.59 23.55
N GLY A 293 9.91 -7.39 23.36
CA GLY A 293 10.61 -7.02 22.14
C GLY A 293 9.67 -6.70 20.97
N ILE A 294 8.36 -6.62 21.20
CA ILE A 294 7.33 -6.21 20.22
C ILE A 294 6.56 -5.02 20.76
N ILE A 295 6.03 -5.17 21.96
CA ILE A 295 5.25 -4.18 22.69
C ILE A 295 6.06 -3.79 23.92
N LYS A 296 5.97 -2.53 24.35
CA LYS A 296 6.61 -2.08 25.59
C LYS A 296 6.19 -2.96 26.77
N ASN A 297 7.14 -3.21 27.67
CA ASN A 297 6.92 -4.00 28.88
C ASN A 297 6.17 -3.17 29.95
N THR A 298 4.92 -2.83 29.65
CA THR A 298 3.96 -2.15 30.51
C THR A 298 2.59 -2.79 30.33
N TRP A 299 1.75 -2.73 31.36
CA TRP A 299 0.38 -3.25 31.25
C TRP A 299 -0.51 -2.31 30.44
N TRP A 300 -0.26 -1.01 30.47
CA TRP A 300 -0.92 0.01 29.65
C TRP A 300 0.08 1.12 29.32
N ASP A 301 0.01 1.68 28.12
CA ASP A 301 0.77 2.85 27.69
C ASP A 301 -0.19 3.93 27.17
N SER A 302 0.06 5.19 27.51
CA SER A 302 -0.77 6.30 27.05
C SER A 302 -0.72 6.49 25.54
N HIS A 303 0.23 5.86 24.84
CA HIS A 303 0.31 5.87 23.39
C HIS A 303 -0.53 4.77 22.70
N TRP A 304 -1.32 4.01 23.46
CA TRP A 304 -2.24 3.02 22.92
C TRP A 304 -3.63 3.60 22.74
N ILE A 305 -4.10 3.66 21.48
CA ILE A 305 -5.42 4.20 21.13
C ILE A 305 -6.41 3.03 21.03
N PRO A 306 -7.36 2.87 21.97
CA PRO A 306 -8.34 1.80 21.89
C PRO A 306 -9.34 2.10 20.79
N PHE A 307 -9.55 1.17 19.86
CA PHE A 307 -10.51 1.34 18.76
C PHE A 307 -11.58 0.25 18.71
N ALA A 308 -11.44 -0.81 19.51
CA ALA A 308 -12.50 -1.78 19.75
C ALA A 308 -12.49 -2.24 21.20
N GLU A 309 -13.63 -2.63 21.75
CA GLU A 309 -13.78 -3.22 23.08
C GLU A 309 -14.77 -4.39 23.06
N ASP A 310 -14.57 -5.39 23.92
CA ASP A 310 -15.54 -6.45 24.17
C ASP A 310 -16.34 -6.23 25.46
N SER A 311 -17.29 -7.12 25.75
CA SER A 311 -18.09 -7.05 26.99
C SER A 311 -17.32 -7.44 28.27
N GLY A 312 -16.14 -8.06 28.14
CA GLY A 312 -15.24 -8.43 29.23
C GLY A 312 -14.31 -7.30 29.69
N GLY A 313 -14.25 -6.22 28.90
CA GLY A 313 -13.35 -5.09 29.11
C GLY A 313 -11.99 -5.26 28.44
N ASN A 314 -11.86 -6.22 27.52
CA ASN A 314 -10.71 -6.33 26.64
C ASN A 314 -10.84 -5.33 25.49
N MET A 315 -9.71 -4.94 24.92
CA MET A 315 -9.67 -3.94 23.85
C MET A 315 -8.75 -4.36 22.73
N ILE A 316 -8.97 -3.76 21.56
CA ILE A 316 -8.00 -3.75 20.48
C ILE A 316 -7.49 -2.31 20.36
N CYS A 317 -6.17 -2.14 20.31
CA CYS A 317 -5.52 -0.84 20.34
C CYS A 317 -4.57 -0.65 19.16
N ILE A 318 -4.41 0.58 18.73
CA ILE A 318 -3.30 1.03 17.88
C ILE A 318 -2.16 1.46 18.82
N ASP A 319 -1.00 0.84 18.67
CA ASP A 319 0.20 1.17 19.44
C ASP A 319 1.07 2.17 18.70
N LEU A 320 1.14 3.40 19.21
CA LEU A 320 1.96 4.48 18.64
C LEU A 320 3.36 4.58 19.26
N ASP A 321 3.71 3.72 20.22
CA ASP A 321 5.01 3.74 20.88
C ASP A 321 5.49 2.29 21.18
N PRO A 322 5.68 1.48 20.12
CA PRO A 322 6.04 0.08 20.27
C PRO A 322 7.49 -0.08 20.74
N ASP A 323 7.90 -1.33 21.00
CA ASP A 323 9.28 -1.61 21.42
C ASP A 323 10.30 -1.35 20.29
N VAL A 324 11.60 -1.36 20.61
CA VAL A 324 12.68 -0.95 19.69
C VAL A 324 12.67 -1.77 18.39
N ASN A 325 12.85 -1.08 17.26
CA ASN A 325 12.83 -1.63 15.89
C ASN A 325 11.47 -2.19 15.44
N ARG A 326 10.36 -1.68 16.00
CA ARG A 326 9.00 -2.01 15.58
C ARG A 326 8.30 -0.85 14.88
N THR A 327 7.21 -1.17 14.21
CA THR A 327 6.41 -0.23 13.41
C THR A 327 5.43 0.52 14.31
N VAL A 328 5.54 1.85 14.33
CA VAL A 328 4.56 2.76 14.95
C VAL A 328 3.22 2.61 14.21
N GLY A 329 2.13 2.42 14.96
CA GLY A 329 0.80 2.17 14.39
C GLY A 329 0.40 0.70 14.31
N GLN A 330 1.20 -0.22 14.86
CA GLN A 330 0.83 -1.64 14.93
C GLN A 330 -0.46 -1.84 15.73
N VAL A 331 -1.20 -2.91 15.42
CA VAL A 331 -2.41 -3.27 16.16
C VAL A 331 -2.08 -4.33 17.20
N ILE A 332 -2.54 -4.13 18.43
CA ILE A 332 -2.35 -5.03 19.57
C ILE A 332 -3.70 -5.38 20.19
N TYR A 333 -3.78 -6.57 20.78
CA TYR A 333 -4.81 -6.88 21.76
C TYR A 333 -4.37 -6.33 23.12
N TRP A 334 -5.33 -5.85 23.89
CA TRP A 334 -5.17 -5.56 25.30
C TRP A 334 -6.17 -6.40 26.08
N GLU A 335 -5.66 -7.45 26.72
CA GLU A 335 -6.48 -8.36 27.51
C GLU A 335 -6.40 -7.95 28.98
N LYS A 336 -7.55 -7.75 29.61
CA LYS A 336 -7.63 -7.30 31.01
C LYS A 336 -6.85 -8.18 31.99
N HIS A 337 -6.72 -9.47 31.68
CA HIS A 337 -6.10 -10.48 32.54
C HIS A 337 -4.71 -10.92 32.10
N GLU A 338 -4.30 -10.65 30.86
CA GLU A 338 -3.02 -11.10 30.27
C GLU A 338 -2.12 -9.93 29.84
N GLY A 339 -2.68 -8.71 29.78
CA GLY A 339 -1.98 -7.52 29.35
C GLY A 339 -1.95 -7.39 27.82
N PRO A 340 -0.99 -6.63 27.26
CA PRO A 340 -0.89 -6.45 25.82
C PRO A 340 -0.41 -7.73 25.12
N LEU A 341 -1.01 -8.07 23.98
CA LEU A 341 -0.62 -9.20 23.13
C LEU A 341 -0.55 -8.77 21.64
N PRO A 342 0.36 -9.34 20.83
CA PRO A 342 0.51 -8.96 19.42
C PRO A 342 -0.58 -9.57 18.51
N THR A 343 -1.04 -8.83 17.48
CA THR A 343 -2.02 -9.32 16.48
C THR A 343 -1.42 -9.72 15.12
N ASN A 344 -0.10 -9.58 14.95
CA ASN A 344 0.65 -9.65 13.68
C ASN A 344 0.39 -8.51 12.67
N CYS A 345 -0.56 -7.61 12.91
CA CYS A 345 -0.81 -6.47 12.04
C CYS A 345 0.14 -5.31 12.35
N GLN A 346 0.94 -4.89 11.39
CA GLN A 346 1.96 -3.83 11.57
C GLN A 346 1.38 -2.41 11.41
N SER A 347 0.14 -2.30 10.95
CA SER A 347 -0.61 -1.06 10.79
C SER A 347 -2.10 -1.29 11.03
N PHE A 348 -2.85 -0.22 11.31
CA PHE A 348 -4.32 -0.26 11.31
C PHE A 348 -4.87 -0.59 9.91
N PHE A 349 -4.20 -0.11 8.85
CA PHE A 349 -4.59 -0.39 7.47
C PHE A 349 -4.60 -1.91 7.18
N ALA A 350 -3.52 -2.61 7.52
CA ALA A 350 -3.44 -4.06 7.35
C ALA A 350 -4.52 -4.79 8.13
N TRP A 351 -4.74 -4.37 9.38
CA TRP A 351 -5.78 -4.96 10.22
C TRP A 351 -7.18 -4.81 9.60
N PHE A 352 -7.52 -3.61 9.12
CA PHE A 352 -8.83 -3.37 8.52
C PHE A 352 -8.99 -4.07 7.17
N LYS A 353 -7.90 -4.19 6.40
CA LYS A 353 -7.86 -4.97 5.16
C LYS A 353 -8.15 -6.45 5.43
N TYR A 354 -7.53 -7.05 6.44
CA TYR A 354 -7.81 -8.44 6.81
C TYR A 354 -9.24 -8.63 7.30
N LEU A 355 -9.78 -7.71 8.09
CA LEU A 355 -11.19 -7.73 8.47
C LEU A 355 -12.11 -7.78 7.24
N GLN A 356 -11.86 -6.93 6.24
CA GLN A 356 -12.62 -6.92 4.99
C GLN A 356 -12.51 -8.24 4.22
N GLU A 357 -11.34 -8.86 4.17
CA GLU A 357 -11.11 -10.15 3.52
C GLU A 357 -11.80 -11.32 4.23
N ASP A 358 -11.99 -11.18 5.55
CA ASP A 358 -12.60 -12.18 6.42
C ASP A 358 -14.13 -12.12 6.45
N LEU A 359 -14.75 -11.08 5.89
CA LEU A 359 -16.20 -10.99 5.71
C LEU A 359 -16.75 -12.15 4.86
N GLY A 360 -17.72 -12.88 5.41
CA GLY A 360 -18.30 -14.07 4.80
C GLY A 360 -17.45 -15.34 4.91
N ARG A 361 -16.28 -15.27 5.57
CA ARG A 361 -15.38 -16.42 5.81
C ARG A 361 -15.23 -16.71 7.30
N TYR A 362 -14.73 -15.73 8.04
CA TYR A 362 -14.58 -15.76 9.48
C TYR A 362 -15.70 -14.97 10.16
N TYR A 363 -16.02 -13.78 9.65
CA TYR A 363 -17.20 -13.03 10.06
C TYR A 363 -18.43 -13.51 9.28
N ILE A 364 -19.37 -14.12 9.99
CA ILE A 364 -20.61 -14.67 9.43
C ILE A 364 -21.82 -13.94 10.04
N VAL A 365 -22.98 -14.10 9.43
CA VAL A 365 -24.23 -13.52 9.93
C VAL A 365 -24.97 -14.58 10.73
N ASP A 366 -25.28 -14.27 11.97
CA ASP A 366 -26.01 -15.16 12.87
C ASP A 366 -27.53 -15.21 12.56
N GLU A 367 -28.28 -16.01 13.33
CA GLU A 367 -29.73 -16.13 13.17
C GLU A 367 -30.49 -14.82 13.47
N GLU A 368 -29.86 -13.90 14.21
CA GLU A 368 -30.42 -12.59 14.55
C GLU A 368 -30.10 -11.53 13.49
N GLY A 369 -29.23 -11.82 12.51
CA GLY A 369 -28.79 -10.86 11.50
C GLY A 369 -27.64 -9.96 11.96
N LEU A 370 -26.96 -10.32 13.04
CA LEU A 370 -25.75 -9.67 13.55
C LEU A 370 -24.50 -10.32 12.97
N ILE A 371 -23.39 -9.59 12.95
CA ILE A 371 -22.10 -10.10 12.48
C ILE A 371 -21.38 -10.76 13.65
N ASP A 372 -21.21 -12.09 13.57
CA ASP A 372 -20.49 -12.89 14.56
C ASP A 372 -19.28 -13.60 13.95
N THR A 373 -18.43 -14.19 14.76
CA THR A 373 -17.31 -15.03 14.33
C THR A 373 -17.73 -16.51 14.23
N LYS A 374 -17.21 -17.21 13.22
CA LYS A 374 -17.55 -18.61 12.91
C LYS A 374 -17.17 -19.64 13.98
#